data_AF-A0A8K0T3R7-F1
#
_entry.id   AF-A0A8K0T3R7-F1
#
_cell.length_a   1.000
_cell.length_b   1.000
_cell.length_c   1.000
_cell.angle_alpha   90.00
_cell.angle_beta   90.00
_cell.angle_gamma   90.00
#
_symmetry.space_group_name_H-M   'P 1'
#
loop_
_entity.id
_entity.type
_entity.pdbx_description
1 polymer ?
#
loop_
_entity_poly.entity_id
_entity_poly.type
_entity_poly.pdbx_seq_one_letter_code
_entity_poly.pdbx_strand_id
1 'polypeptide(L)'
;MYVVRSPELIAACDKRPSTVSFVPYVVEFARRILLANDESIRLLSEDLPEEKGADLRSETMKAMHRAMQPGKALDETIQRVMRCSIDFLDASIDIPNGKSLPLLACCRDFVTLASTDGLYGAEKNPFLNDAVMQGFWAVNKDFARLGLMLYPNLVAPNGSVGRQHFFAGMRSYYQDSDIGDCEYSHRDGVEEDIE
;
A
#
# COMPACT_ATOMS: atom_id res chain seq x y z
N MET A 1 -25.00 7.92 10.32
CA MET A 1 -24.32 6.65 9.96
C MET A 1 -25.40 5.61 9.70
N TYR A 2 -25.46 5.06 8.49
CA TYR A 2 -26.38 3.98 8.13
C TYR A 2 -25.63 2.65 8.14
N VAL A 3 -26.23 1.60 8.70
CA VAL A 3 -25.63 0.26 8.77
C VAL A 3 -26.47 -0.69 7.91
N VAL A 4 -25.96 -1.04 6.73
CA VAL A 4 -26.58 -2.02 5.83
C VAL A 4 -26.19 -3.42 6.28
N ARG A 5 -27.20 -4.28 6.52
CA ARG A 5 -27.00 -5.64 7.06
C ARG A 5 -27.54 -6.76 6.16
N SER A 6 -28.22 -6.41 5.07
CA SER A 6 -28.73 -7.39 4.08
C SER A 6 -27.69 -7.58 2.97
N PRO A 7 -27.31 -8.82 2.63
CA PRO A 7 -26.40 -9.12 1.53
C PRO A 7 -26.86 -8.52 0.18
N GLU A 8 -28.16 -8.55 -0.08
CA GLU A 8 -28.75 -8.02 -1.31
C GLU A 8 -28.56 -6.51 -1.42
N LEU A 9 -28.74 -5.79 -0.31
CA LEU A 9 -28.51 -4.36 -0.25
C LEU A 9 -27.03 -4.00 -0.33
N ILE A 10 -26.13 -4.79 0.26
CA ILE A 10 -24.68 -4.61 0.14
C ILE A 10 -24.28 -4.66 -1.34
N ALA A 11 -24.67 -5.72 -2.06
CA ALA A 11 -24.38 -5.87 -3.48
C ALA A 11 -24.99 -4.74 -4.33
N ALA A 12 -26.15 -4.21 -3.94
CA ALA A 12 -26.78 -3.07 -4.61
C ALA A 12 -26.03 -1.74 -4.38
N CYS A 13 -25.46 -1.54 -3.18
CA CYS A 13 -24.60 -0.39 -2.88
C CYS A 13 -23.31 -0.43 -3.69
N ASP A 14 -22.62 -1.57 -3.74
CA ASP A 14 -21.34 -1.73 -4.46
C ASP A 14 -21.48 -1.46 -5.96
N LYS A 15 -22.63 -1.83 -6.55
CA LYS A 15 -22.94 -1.58 -7.98
C LYS A 15 -23.26 -0.11 -8.30
N ARG A 16 -23.32 0.78 -7.31
CA ARG A 16 -23.70 2.20 -7.49
C ARG A 16 -22.62 3.14 -6.92
N PRO A 17 -21.38 3.10 -7.44
CA PRO A 17 -20.27 3.90 -6.91
C PRO A 17 -20.48 5.41 -7.01
N SER A 18 -21.32 5.88 -7.94
CA SER A 18 -21.70 7.30 -8.06
C SER A 18 -22.68 7.77 -6.98
N THR A 19 -23.40 6.86 -6.33
CA THR A 19 -24.35 7.16 -5.25
C THR A 19 -23.75 6.86 -3.88
N VAL A 20 -23.00 5.75 -3.77
CA VAL A 20 -22.32 5.31 -2.55
C VAL A 20 -20.83 5.25 -2.85
N SER A 21 -20.13 6.36 -2.59
CA SER A 21 -18.70 6.49 -2.88
C SER A 21 -17.85 6.18 -1.65
N PHE A 22 -16.81 5.37 -1.85
CA PHE A 22 -15.78 5.11 -0.85
C PHE A 22 -14.63 6.15 -0.90
N VAL A 23 -14.58 6.99 -1.93
CA VAL A 23 -13.50 7.97 -2.15
C VAL A 23 -13.29 8.91 -0.96
N PRO A 24 -14.34 9.47 -0.31
CA PRO A 24 -14.15 10.33 0.85
C PRO A 24 -13.40 9.63 1.99
N TYR A 25 -13.61 8.31 2.17
CA TYR A 25 -12.88 7.54 3.17
C TYR A 25 -11.40 7.39 2.82
N VAL A 26 -11.07 7.18 1.53
CA VAL A 26 -9.68 7.09 1.06
C VAL A 26 -8.94 8.43 1.28
N VAL A 27 -9.60 9.55 1.01
CA VAL A 27 -9.03 10.89 1.24
C VAL A 27 -8.77 11.15 2.73
N GLU A 28 -9.75 10.84 3.59
CA GLU A 28 -9.57 10.95 5.04
C GLU A 28 -8.48 10.00 5.54
N PHE A 29 -8.39 8.79 5.00
CA PHE A 29 -7.31 7.85 5.32
C PHE A 29 -5.93 8.43 4.97
N ALA A 30 -5.78 8.96 3.76
CA ALA A 30 -4.53 9.59 3.31
C ALA A 30 -4.15 10.79 4.20
N ARG A 31 -5.12 11.63 4.57
CA ARG A 31 -4.87 12.80 5.42
C ARG A 31 -4.48 12.41 6.84
N ARG A 32 -5.19 11.45 7.44
CA ARG A 32 -5.09 11.14 8.88
C ARG A 32 -4.01 10.12 9.20
N ILE A 33 -3.94 9.05 8.40
CA ILE A 33 -3.02 7.94 8.63
C ILE A 33 -1.71 8.20 7.91
N LEU A 34 -1.76 8.51 6.61
CA LEU A 34 -0.55 8.71 5.80
C LEU A 34 0.08 10.10 5.96
N LEU A 35 -0.62 11.04 6.58
CA LEU A 35 -0.18 12.44 6.74
C LEU A 35 0.22 13.08 5.40
N ALA A 36 -0.53 12.75 4.35
CA ALA A 36 -0.35 13.37 3.04
C ALA A 36 -0.52 14.89 3.14
N ASN A 37 0.34 15.64 2.44
CA ASN A 37 0.26 17.09 2.42
C ASN A 37 -0.98 17.56 1.62
N ASP A 38 -1.33 18.84 1.75
CA ASP A 38 -2.55 19.36 1.12
C ASP A 38 -2.54 19.24 -0.41
N GLU A 39 -1.36 19.30 -1.04
CA GLU A 39 -1.22 19.12 -2.49
C GLU A 39 -1.51 17.67 -2.91
N SER A 40 -0.95 16.69 -2.21
CA SER A 40 -1.26 15.27 -2.44
C SER A 40 -2.73 14.96 -2.17
N ILE A 41 -3.33 15.57 -1.14
CA ILE A 41 -4.76 15.43 -0.87
C ILE A 41 -5.59 16.04 -1.99
N ARG A 42 -5.22 17.21 -2.51
CA ARG A 42 -5.87 17.83 -3.65
C ARG A 42 -5.87 16.91 -4.87
N LEU A 43 -4.70 16.39 -5.24
CA LEU A 43 -4.55 15.44 -6.36
C LEU A 43 -5.33 14.12 -6.16
N LEU A 44 -5.51 13.67 -4.91
CA LEU A 44 -6.32 12.48 -4.59
C LEU A 44 -7.83 12.75 -4.57
N SER A 45 -8.24 14.00 -4.34
CA SER A 45 -9.64 14.40 -4.16
C SER A 45 -10.32 14.88 -5.43
N GLU A 46 -9.54 15.31 -6.43
CA GLU A 46 -10.07 15.80 -7.71
C GLU A 46 -10.48 14.61 -8.60
N ASP A 47 -11.74 14.58 -9.03
CA ASP A 47 -12.15 13.88 -10.26
C ASP A 47 -11.80 14.83 -11.41
N LEU A 48 -10.62 14.68 -12.01
CA LEU A 48 -10.23 15.53 -13.14
C LEU A 48 -11.07 15.13 -14.37
N PRO A 49 -11.66 16.09 -15.10
CA PRO A 49 -12.22 15.83 -16.42
C PRO A 49 -11.14 15.22 -17.32
N GLU A 50 -11.48 14.27 -18.18
CA GLU A 50 -10.55 13.56 -19.07
C GLU A 50 -9.65 14.52 -19.89
N GLU A 51 -10.13 15.71 -20.21
CA GLU A 51 -9.40 16.77 -20.92
C GLU A 51 -8.25 17.44 -20.12
N LYS A 52 -8.23 17.31 -18.78
CA LYS A 52 -7.19 17.91 -17.91
C LYS A 52 -6.08 16.95 -17.52
N GLY A 53 -6.05 15.76 -18.12
CA GLY A 53 -5.14 14.69 -17.72
C GLY A 53 -5.75 13.80 -16.65
N ALA A 54 -5.17 12.61 -16.48
CA ALA A 54 -5.72 11.62 -15.57
C ALA A 54 -5.47 11.99 -14.10
N ASP A 55 -6.51 11.87 -13.26
CA ASP A 55 -6.36 12.10 -11.82
C ASP A 55 -5.47 11.02 -11.18
N LEU A 56 -4.72 11.42 -10.14
CA LEU A 56 -3.70 10.56 -9.49
C LEU A 56 -4.32 9.25 -8.98
N ARG A 57 -5.56 9.30 -8.52
CA ARG A 57 -6.29 8.15 -7.98
C ARG A 57 -6.64 7.16 -9.08
N SER A 58 -7.14 7.62 -10.22
CA SER A 58 -7.49 6.85 -11.41
C SER A 58 -6.25 6.20 -12.01
N GLU A 59 -5.14 6.94 -12.16
CA GLU A 59 -3.88 6.36 -12.65
C GLU A 59 -3.31 5.33 -11.68
N THR A 60 -3.33 5.60 -10.37
CA THR A 60 -2.93 4.63 -9.36
C THR A 60 -3.79 3.36 -9.45
N MET A 61 -5.10 3.50 -9.58
CA MET A 61 -6.02 2.36 -9.71
C MET A 61 -5.79 1.58 -11.01
N LYS A 62 -5.53 2.25 -12.14
CA LYS A 62 -5.18 1.60 -13.41
C LYS A 62 -3.85 0.86 -13.30
N ALA A 63 -2.83 1.47 -12.70
CA ALA A 63 -1.53 0.85 -12.49
C ALA A 63 -1.63 -0.39 -11.60
N MET A 64 -2.37 -0.30 -10.49
CA MET A 64 -2.65 -1.44 -9.61
C MET A 64 -3.39 -2.58 -10.36
N HIS A 65 -4.45 -2.25 -11.10
CA HIS A 65 -5.17 -3.26 -11.91
C HIS A 65 -4.25 -3.90 -12.96
N ARG A 66 -3.44 -3.10 -13.66
CA ARG A 66 -2.51 -3.59 -14.68
C ARG A 66 -1.44 -4.51 -14.09
N ALA A 67 -0.94 -4.20 -12.90
CA ALA A 67 0.06 -5.01 -12.22
C ALA A 67 -0.51 -6.32 -11.64
N MET A 68 -1.78 -6.31 -11.24
CA MET A 68 -2.41 -7.44 -10.52
C MET A 68 -3.35 -8.29 -11.38
N GLN A 69 -3.60 -7.93 -12.63
CA GLN A 69 -4.35 -8.78 -13.56
C GLN A 69 -3.53 -10.02 -13.98
N PRO A 70 -4.19 -11.14 -14.36
CA PRO A 70 -3.49 -12.32 -14.85
C PRO A 70 -2.51 -11.98 -15.98
N GLY A 71 -1.26 -12.44 -15.84
CA GLY A 71 -0.21 -12.19 -16.79
C GLY A 71 1.18 -12.19 -16.15
N LYS A 72 2.19 -11.92 -16.97
CA LYS A 72 3.61 -12.04 -16.60
C LYS A 72 3.98 -11.29 -15.32
N ALA A 73 3.48 -10.06 -15.13
CA ALA A 73 3.80 -9.25 -13.94
C ALA A 73 3.31 -9.89 -12.64
N LEU A 74 2.09 -10.43 -12.65
CA LEU A 74 1.53 -11.15 -11.51
C LEU A 74 2.28 -12.47 -11.28
N ASP A 75 2.57 -13.21 -12.35
CA ASP A 75 3.30 -14.49 -12.26
C ASP A 75 4.69 -14.29 -11.64
N GLU A 76 5.44 -13.28 -12.07
CA GLU A 76 6.75 -12.93 -11.51
C GLU A 76 6.66 -12.53 -10.03
N THR A 77 5.62 -11.77 -9.67
CA THR A 77 5.37 -11.36 -8.28
C THR A 77 5.09 -12.59 -7.40
N ILE A 78 4.21 -13.49 -7.85
CA ILE A 78 3.89 -14.73 -7.13
C ILE A 78 5.13 -15.64 -7.02
N GLN A 79 5.92 -15.78 -8.08
CA GLN A 79 7.16 -16.56 -8.04
C GLN A 79 8.15 -16.02 -7.00
N ARG A 80 8.28 -14.70 -6.85
CA ARG A 80 9.11 -14.09 -5.80
C ARG A 80 8.58 -14.39 -4.40
N VAL A 81 7.27 -14.24 -4.20
CA VAL A 81 6.61 -14.58 -2.92
C VAL A 81 6.85 -16.06 -2.56
N MET A 82 6.73 -16.97 -3.54
CA MET A 82 6.98 -18.41 -3.33
C MET A 82 8.44 -18.70 -3.00
N ARG A 83 9.41 -18.03 -3.65
CA ARG A 83 10.83 -18.21 -3.33
C ARG A 83 11.15 -17.76 -1.91
N CYS A 84 10.69 -16.57 -1.52
CA CYS A 84 10.81 -16.08 -0.15
C CYS A 84 10.16 -17.04 0.86
N SER A 85 9.09 -17.74 0.43
CA SER A 85 8.44 -18.74 1.26
C SER A 85 9.30 -19.96 1.56
N ILE A 86 10.07 -20.42 0.56
CA ILE A 86 11.03 -21.52 0.70
C ILE A 86 12.16 -21.09 1.64
N ASP A 87 12.74 -19.91 1.42
CA ASP A 87 13.86 -19.41 2.23
C ASP A 87 13.48 -19.29 3.72
N PHE A 88 12.26 -18.84 4.03
CA PHE A 88 11.76 -18.77 5.40
C PHE A 88 11.57 -20.16 6.04
N LEU A 89 11.05 -21.12 5.28
CA LEU A 89 10.87 -22.48 5.76
C LEU A 89 12.22 -23.15 6.02
N ASP A 90 13.18 -22.99 5.11
CA ASP A 90 14.54 -23.52 5.26
C ASP A 90 15.23 -22.94 6.50
N ALA A 91 15.13 -21.63 6.73
CA ALA A 91 15.64 -21.00 7.96
C ALA A 91 14.94 -21.50 9.24
N SER A 92 13.72 -22.03 9.12
CA SER A 92 12.95 -22.58 10.24
C SER A 92 13.27 -24.05 10.54
N ILE A 93 13.86 -24.79 9.61
CA ILE A 93 14.24 -26.21 9.79
C ILE A 93 15.38 -26.36 10.81
N ASP A 94 16.23 -25.34 10.96
CA ASP A 94 17.31 -25.31 11.94
C ASP A 94 16.87 -25.02 13.39
N ILE A 95 15.56 -24.85 13.62
CA ILE A 95 15.03 -24.64 14.96
C ILE A 95 15.06 -25.98 15.73
N PRO A 96 15.74 -26.06 16.90
CA PRO A 96 15.81 -27.28 17.68
C PRO A 96 14.41 -27.85 17.99
N ASN A 97 14.26 -29.17 17.78
CA ASN A 97 13.03 -29.90 18.10
C ASN A 97 12.50 -29.52 19.49
N GLY A 98 11.24 -29.04 19.55
CA GLY A 98 10.55 -28.73 20.80
C GLY A 98 10.60 -27.28 21.28
N LYS A 99 11.17 -26.33 20.52
CA LYS A 99 11.02 -24.90 20.84
C LYS A 99 9.60 -24.39 20.57
N SER A 100 9.03 -23.69 21.55
CA SER A 100 7.80 -22.93 21.36
C SER A 100 8.11 -21.66 20.55
N LEU A 101 7.34 -21.42 19.49
CA LEU A 101 7.43 -20.23 18.67
C LEU A 101 6.12 -19.43 18.73
N PRO A 102 6.17 -18.09 18.74
CA PRO A 102 4.97 -17.25 18.70
C PRO A 102 4.37 -17.28 17.28
N LEU A 103 3.55 -18.29 16.98
CA LEU A 103 3.01 -18.56 15.63
C LEU A 103 2.48 -17.31 14.93
N LEU A 104 1.69 -16.48 15.63
CA LEU A 104 1.14 -15.26 15.04
C LEU A 104 2.23 -14.27 14.61
N ALA A 105 3.28 -14.07 15.42
CA ALA A 105 4.38 -13.20 15.07
C ALA A 105 5.20 -13.78 13.90
N CYS A 106 5.45 -15.08 13.90
CA CYS A 106 6.14 -15.75 12.81
C CYS A 106 5.36 -15.63 11.49
N CYS A 107 4.05 -15.91 11.48
CA CYS A 107 3.21 -15.74 10.30
C CYS A 107 3.16 -14.28 9.84
N ARG A 108 3.07 -13.34 10.79
CA ARG A 108 3.07 -11.91 10.50
C ARG A 108 4.34 -11.49 9.78
N ASP A 109 5.50 -11.85 10.32
CA ASP A 109 6.80 -11.44 9.78
C ASP A 109 7.03 -12.11 8.41
N PHE A 110 6.68 -13.39 8.29
CA PHE A 110 6.69 -14.13 7.02
C PHE A 110 5.85 -13.46 5.93
N VAL A 111 4.56 -13.25 6.19
CA VAL A 111 3.64 -12.67 5.18
C VAL A 111 4.10 -11.25 4.82
N THR A 112 4.60 -10.48 5.78
CA THR A 112 5.12 -9.13 5.53
C THR A 112 6.29 -9.20 4.56
N LEU A 113 7.33 -9.96 4.89
CA LEU A 113 8.55 -10.04 4.08
C LEU A 113 8.27 -10.64 2.71
N ALA A 114 7.57 -11.78 2.62
CA ALA A 114 7.29 -12.43 1.35
C ALA A 114 6.50 -11.51 0.40
N SER A 115 5.50 -10.78 0.92
CA SER A 115 4.71 -9.84 0.11
C SER A 115 5.53 -8.62 -0.32
N THR A 116 6.33 -8.07 0.60
CA THR A 116 7.10 -6.85 0.34
C THR A 116 8.33 -7.11 -0.54
N ASP A 117 8.92 -8.31 -0.50
CA ASP A 117 9.94 -8.76 -1.45
C ASP A 117 9.39 -8.89 -2.86
N GLY A 118 8.16 -9.38 -2.99
CA GLY A 118 7.46 -9.45 -4.28
C GLY A 118 7.30 -8.08 -4.92
N LEU A 119 6.95 -7.07 -4.10
CA LEU A 119 6.62 -5.71 -4.54
C LEU A 119 7.83 -4.78 -4.69
N TYR A 120 8.76 -4.80 -3.73
CA TYR A 120 9.90 -3.88 -3.66
C TYR A 120 11.23 -4.51 -4.11
N GLY A 121 11.23 -5.82 -4.35
CA GLY A 121 12.42 -6.60 -4.68
C GLY A 121 13.19 -7.02 -3.44
N ALA A 122 13.63 -8.28 -3.40
CA ALA A 122 14.23 -8.89 -2.21
C ALA A 122 15.52 -8.20 -1.70
N GLU A 123 16.34 -7.63 -2.59
CA GLU A 123 17.64 -7.05 -2.19
C GLU A 123 17.53 -5.65 -1.59
N LYS A 124 16.54 -4.87 -2.06
CA LYS A 124 16.34 -3.48 -1.65
C LYS A 124 15.06 -3.29 -0.84
N ASN A 125 14.42 -4.37 -0.38
CA ASN A 125 13.16 -4.27 0.34
C ASN A 125 13.33 -3.42 1.62
N PRO A 126 12.61 -2.30 1.77
CA PRO A 126 12.72 -1.44 2.96
C PRO A 126 12.31 -2.15 4.26
N PHE A 127 11.52 -3.22 4.17
CA PHE A 127 11.09 -4.02 5.33
C PHE A 127 12.18 -4.93 5.90
N LEU A 128 13.32 -5.08 5.22
CA LEU A 128 14.52 -5.70 5.82
C LEU A 128 15.09 -4.86 6.97
N ASN A 129 14.76 -3.57 7.03
CA ASN A 129 15.09 -2.73 8.17
C ASN A 129 14.04 -2.93 9.28
N ASP A 130 14.47 -3.47 10.41
CA ASP A 130 13.61 -3.71 11.58
C ASP A 130 12.84 -2.47 12.03
N ALA A 131 13.41 -1.27 11.96
CA ALA A 131 12.71 -0.05 12.34
C ALA A 131 11.53 0.25 11.41
N VAL A 132 11.65 -0.06 10.11
CA VAL A 132 10.58 0.11 9.13
C VAL A 132 9.49 -0.93 9.37
N MET A 133 9.86 -2.20 9.55
CA MET A 133 8.91 -3.28 9.80
C MET A 133 8.15 -3.08 11.12
N GLN A 134 8.85 -2.79 12.22
CA GLN A 134 8.20 -2.49 13.49
C GLN A 134 7.39 -1.20 13.42
N GLY A 135 7.87 -0.20 12.67
CA GLY A 135 7.12 1.03 12.40
C GLY A 135 5.78 0.76 11.72
N PHE A 136 5.77 -0.03 10.65
CA PHE A 136 4.56 -0.47 9.97
C PHE A 136 3.58 -1.17 10.91
N TRP A 137 4.07 -2.13 11.71
CA TRP A 137 3.21 -2.88 12.63
C TRP A 137 2.72 -2.05 13.82
N ALA A 138 3.48 -1.04 14.26
CA ALA A 138 3.02 -0.06 15.24
C ALA A 138 1.86 0.79 14.68
N VAL A 139 1.94 1.20 13.41
CA VAL A 139 0.84 1.89 12.72
C VAL A 139 -0.38 0.99 12.59
N ASN A 140 -0.20 -0.28 12.20
CA ASN A 140 -1.29 -1.25 12.09
C ASN A 140 -2.00 -1.45 13.43
N LYS A 141 -1.25 -1.60 14.53
CA LYS A 141 -1.79 -1.77 15.88
C LYS A 141 -2.58 -0.55 16.36
N ASP A 142 -2.11 0.65 16.03
CA ASP A 142 -2.75 1.91 16.44
C ASP A 142 -3.66 2.51 15.35
N PHE A 143 -3.96 1.77 14.28
CA PHE A 143 -4.64 2.27 13.08
C PHE A 143 -5.92 3.07 13.38
N ALA A 144 -6.81 2.48 14.18
CA ALA A 144 -8.06 3.13 14.57
C ALA A 144 -7.82 4.41 15.39
N ARG A 145 -6.83 4.40 16.28
CA ARG A 145 -6.49 5.56 17.14
C ARG A 145 -5.90 6.69 16.32
N LEU A 146 -5.04 6.37 15.35
CA LEU A 146 -4.49 7.33 14.40
C LEU A 146 -5.60 7.97 13.54
N GLY A 147 -6.62 7.18 13.16
CA GLY A 147 -7.76 7.67 12.37
C GLY A 147 -8.69 8.63 13.11
N LEU A 148 -8.71 8.58 14.45
CA LEU A 148 -9.53 9.48 15.27
C LEU A 148 -8.93 10.90 15.40
N MET A 149 -7.65 11.10 15.07
CA MET A 149 -6.91 12.37 15.17
C MET A 149 -6.96 13.09 16.54
N LEU A 150 -7.31 12.40 17.62
CA LEU A 150 -7.29 12.96 18.97
C LEU A 150 -5.85 13.00 19.49
N TYR A 151 -5.09 14.06 19.21
CA TYR A 151 -3.68 14.21 19.64
C TYR A 151 -2.87 12.90 19.47
N PRO A 152 -2.51 12.51 18.24
CA PRO A 152 -1.98 11.18 17.94
C PRO A 152 -0.72 10.82 18.74
N ASN A 153 0.12 11.80 19.09
CA ASN A 153 1.29 11.59 19.96
C ASN A 153 0.93 11.20 21.40
N LEU A 154 -0.30 11.48 21.85
CA LEU A 154 -0.80 11.13 23.17
C LEU A 154 -1.59 9.81 23.14
N VAL A 155 -2.49 9.64 22.17
CA VAL A 155 -3.37 8.45 22.11
C VAL A 155 -2.75 7.26 21.37
N ALA A 156 -1.79 7.52 20.49
CA ALA A 156 -1.10 6.53 19.67
C ALA A 156 0.39 6.90 19.53
N PRO A 157 1.14 7.03 20.64
CA PRO A 157 2.55 7.42 20.60
C PRO A 157 3.38 6.46 19.76
N ASN A 158 3.15 5.15 19.91
CA ASN A 158 3.87 4.12 19.16
C ASN A 158 3.53 4.17 17.68
N GLY A 159 2.25 4.27 17.30
CA GLY A 159 1.86 4.49 15.92
C GLY A 159 2.43 5.77 15.33
N SER A 160 2.53 6.84 16.11
CA SER A 160 3.06 8.13 15.64
C SER A 160 4.56 8.09 15.36
N VAL A 161 5.35 7.50 16.27
CA VAL A 161 6.79 7.25 16.05
C VAL A 161 6.98 6.22 14.93
N GLY A 162 6.16 5.16 14.91
CA GLY A 162 6.18 4.12 13.89
C GLY A 162 5.97 4.66 12.47
N ARG A 163 5.04 5.62 12.30
CA ARG A 163 4.86 6.33 11.02
C ARG A 163 6.14 7.02 10.56
N GLN A 164 6.89 7.65 11.47
CA GLN A 164 8.13 8.35 11.11
C GLN A 164 9.18 7.37 10.60
N HIS A 165 9.40 6.25 11.30
CA HIS A 165 10.33 5.21 10.85
C HIS A 165 9.90 4.59 9.53
N PHE A 166 8.62 4.23 9.40
CA PHE A 166 8.07 3.66 8.19
C PHE A 166 8.26 4.60 6.99
N PHE A 167 7.81 5.85 7.08
CA PHE A 167 7.93 6.79 5.97
C PHE A 167 9.36 7.23 5.68
N ALA A 168 10.24 7.28 6.68
CA ALA A 168 11.66 7.53 6.45
C ALA A 168 12.29 6.40 5.64
N GLY A 169 12.01 5.13 5.97
CA GLY A 169 12.51 3.98 5.22
C GLY A 169 11.97 3.94 3.79
N MET A 170 10.66 4.14 3.61
CA MET A 170 10.06 4.22 2.28
C MET A 170 10.64 5.37 1.45
N ARG A 171 10.88 6.54 2.06
CA ARG A 171 11.51 7.67 1.37
C ARG A 171 12.92 7.33 0.90
N SER A 172 13.75 6.70 1.74
CA SER A 172 15.09 6.26 1.35
C SER A 172 15.01 5.31 0.16
N TYR A 173 14.13 4.30 0.24
CA TYR A 173 13.94 3.34 -0.85
C TYR A 173 13.61 4.02 -2.19
N TYR A 174 12.67 4.97 -2.19
CA TYR A 174 12.28 5.68 -3.42
C TYR A 174 13.32 6.71 -3.91
N GLN A 175 14.22 7.18 -3.04
CA GLN A 175 15.32 8.09 -3.42
C GLN A 175 16.53 7.32 -3.97
N ASP A 176 16.80 6.12 -3.43
CA ASP A 176 17.90 5.25 -3.83
C ASP A 176 17.55 4.36 -5.03
N SER A 177 16.25 4.18 -5.28
CA SER A 177 15.74 3.63 -6.53
C SER A 177 15.75 4.77 -7.54
N ASP A 178 16.49 4.62 -8.63
CA ASP A 178 16.60 5.59 -9.72
C ASP A 178 15.27 5.74 -10.48
N ILE A 179 14.26 6.30 -9.80
CA ILE A 179 12.92 6.56 -10.31
C ILE A 179 12.88 7.94 -10.99
N GLY A 180 14.02 8.65 -11.03
CA GLY A 180 14.20 9.89 -11.78
C GLY A 180 13.88 9.75 -13.28
N ASP A 181 13.96 8.54 -13.83
CA ASP A 181 13.64 8.25 -15.24
C ASP A 181 12.18 7.81 -15.47
N CYS A 182 11.35 7.76 -14.43
CA CYS A 182 9.90 7.62 -14.60
C CYS A 182 9.24 9.00 -14.85
N GLU A 183 9.82 9.80 -15.74
CA GLU A 183 9.03 10.77 -16.49
C GLU A 183 7.99 9.97 -17.26
N TYR A 184 6.73 10.09 -16.84
CA TYR A 184 5.57 9.63 -17.61
C TYR A 184 5.72 10.18 -19.04
N SER A 185 6.17 9.33 -19.97
CA SER A 185 6.12 9.57 -21.40
C SER A 185 4.64 9.63 -21.82
N HIS A 186 4.06 10.81 -21.67
CA HIS A 186 2.85 11.27 -22.34
C HIS A 186 3.22 12.43 -23.28
N ARG A 187 4.24 12.19 -24.09
CA ARG A 187 4.59 12.84 -25.35
C ARG A 187 5.32 11.72 -26.09
N ASP A 188 4.73 10.97 -27.01
CA ASP A 188 4.18 11.43 -28.27
C ASP A 188 3.13 10.42 -28.77
N GLY A 189 2.04 10.93 -29.34
CA GLY A 189 0.97 10.11 -29.91
C GLY A 189 -0.24 10.88 -30.42
N VAL A 190 -0.08 12.17 -30.70
CA VAL A 190 -1.03 12.93 -31.53
C VAL A 190 -0.27 13.32 -32.79
N GLU A 191 -0.14 12.38 -33.72
CA GLU A 191 0.00 12.76 -35.12
C GLU A 191 -1.41 13.09 -35.62
N GLU A 192 -1.57 14.37 -35.96
CA GLU A 192 -2.67 14.92 -36.73
C GLU A 192 -2.70 14.23 -38.10
N ASP A 193 -3.67 13.35 -38.33
CA ASP A 193 -4.14 13.08 -39.69
C ASP A 193 -5.21 14.12 -40.03
N ILE A 194 -4.74 15.29 -40.48
CA ILE A 194 -5.51 16.21 -41.32
C ILE A 194 -4.86 16.16 -42.71
N GLU A 195 -5.47 15.41 -43.62
CA GLU A 195 -5.73 15.79 -45.02
C GLU A 195 -6.84 14.94 -45.64
#